data_AF-A0A9X4AYN0-F1
#
_entry.id   AF-A0A9X4AYN0-F1
#
_cell.length_a   1.000
_cell.length_b   1.000
_cell.length_c   1.000
_cell.angle_alpha   90.00
_cell.angle_beta   90.00
_cell.angle_gamma   90.00
#
_symmetry.space_group_name_H-M   'P 1'
#
loop_
_entity.id
_entity.type
_entity.pdbx_description
1 polymer ?
#
loop_
_entity_poly.entity_id
_entity_poly.type
_entity_poly.pdbx_seq_one_letter_code
_entity_poly.pdbx_strand_id
1 'polypeptide(L)'
;MRYRIPLVGNPKTDVALRAKYIAAFGTACYMSEANTFDCFYQKWEDACADAVKIGEVSGNAPYDDSYTCQPVGNGDYTRQIGSDVANKITINYQAAPRQTPLIEVNGMPTEVNGPYRNLPEPQVVGPGIDFYKKTLDKNGKLVDQHDLILQVNRDAHGGKVHSDLAGFKFPCDDENGKPTTCTEPDVLDDPPGYPPAKAQVHHIVPMKDQRCCPWGTNSNKNAAVISTKLNRFFWYNDPPADEVVQINQVPAYTP
;
A
#
# COMPACT_ATOMS: atom_id res chain seq x y z
N MET A 1 0.21 8.55 -17.64
CA MET A 1 0.63 9.94 -17.43
C MET A 1 -0.22 10.56 -16.33
N ARG A 2 0.34 11.43 -15.50
CA ARG A 2 -0.29 12.13 -14.37
C ARG A 2 0.36 13.49 -14.16
N TYR A 3 -0.34 14.39 -13.47
CA TYR A 3 0.16 15.70 -13.08
C TYR A 3 0.95 15.60 -11.79
N ARG A 4 2.27 15.78 -11.88
CA ARG A 4 3.19 15.78 -10.75
C ARG A 4 3.26 17.17 -10.13
N ILE A 5 3.02 17.23 -8.83
CA ILE A 5 3.38 18.37 -8.01
C ILE A 5 4.77 18.10 -7.38
N PRO A 6 5.80 18.89 -7.69
CA PRO A 6 7.06 18.84 -6.97
C PRO A 6 6.87 19.47 -5.59
N LEU A 7 7.35 18.80 -4.55
CA LEU A 7 7.23 19.25 -3.17
C LEU A 7 8.45 20.09 -2.75
N VAL A 8 8.20 21.11 -1.93
CA VAL A 8 9.26 22.00 -1.41
C VAL A 8 9.89 21.37 -0.16
N GLY A 9 11.20 21.57 0.00
CA GLY A 9 12.00 20.98 1.07
C GLY A 9 12.56 19.61 0.68
N ASN A 10 12.85 18.77 1.68
CA ASN A 10 13.36 17.41 1.45
C ASN A 10 12.49 16.34 2.17
N PRO A 11 11.21 16.22 1.80
CA PRO A 11 10.29 15.25 2.44
C PRO A 11 10.70 13.79 2.19
N LYS A 12 11.63 13.54 1.28
CA LYS A 12 12.24 12.21 1.12
C LYS A 12 12.96 11.77 2.40
N THR A 13 13.76 12.65 3.00
CA THR A 13 14.57 12.32 4.19
C THR A 13 13.99 12.89 5.47
N ASP A 14 13.21 13.98 5.39
CA ASP A 14 12.53 14.58 6.52
C ASP A 14 11.16 13.91 6.74
N VAL A 15 11.10 13.00 7.72
CA VAL A 15 9.90 12.23 8.08
C VAL A 15 8.78 13.14 8.57
N ALA A 16 9.10 14.18 9.34
CA ALA A 16 8.10 15.09 9.90
C ALA A 16 7.45 15.92 8.78
N LEU A 17 8.27 16.43 7.85
CA LEU A 17 7.76 17.14 6.67
C LEU A 17 6.95 16.21 5.76
N ARG A 18 7.41 14.97 5.55
CA ARG A 18 6.68 13.96 4.77
C ARG A 18 5.30 13.70 5.36
N ALA A 19 5.20 13.50 6.67
CA ALA A 19 3.94 13.27 7.35
C ALA A 19 2.97 14.45 7.17
N LYS A 20 3.46 15.70 7.18
CA LYS A 20 2.63 16.88 6.88
C LYS A 20 2.10 16.85 5.44
N TYR A 21 2.93 16.48 4.47
CA TYR A 21 2.49 16.32 3.09
C TYR A 21 1.46 15.19 2.95
N ILE A 22 1.68 14.01 3.55
CA ILE A 22 0.69 12.93 3.52
C ILE A 22 -0.63 13.38 4.15
N ALA A 23 -0.59 14.12 5.26
CA ALA A 23 -1.80 14.64 5.92
C ALA A 23 -2.55 15.66 5.05
N ALA A 24 -1.84 16.52 4.31
CA ALA A 24 -2.44 17.58 3.51
C ALA A 24 -3.01 17.10 2.16
N PHE A 25 -2.41 16.07 1.58
CA PHE A 25 -2.64 15.65 0.20
C PHE A 25 -3.08 14.18 0.05
N GLY A 26 -3.06 13.42 1.15
CA GLY A 26 -3.46 12.02 1.18
C GLY A 26 -2.65 11.14 0.22
N THR A 27 -3.34 10.19 -0.41
CA THR A 27 -2.73 9.14 -1.24
C THR A 27 -2.31 9.59 -2.63
N ALA A 28 -2.49 10.88 -2.96
CA ALA A 28 -1.82 11.46 -4.10
C ALA A 28 -0.29 11.45 -3.92
N CYS A 29 0.20 11.59 -2.67
CA CYS A 29 1.63 11.62 -2.34
C CYS A 29 2.11 10.29 -1.80
N TYR A 30 3.26 9.84 -2.30
CA TYR A 30 3.83 8.56 -1.91
C TYR A 30 5.34 8.54 -2.19
N MET A 31 6.04 7.63 -1.52
CA MET A 31 7.43 7.32 -1.84
C MET A 31 7.47 6.44 -3.09
N SER A 32 8.18 6.87 -4.12
CA SER A 32 8.31 6.13 -5.37
C SER A 32 9.51 5.18 -5.37
N GLU A 33 9.48 4.21 -6.27
CA GLU A 33 10.63 3.36 -6.58
C GLU A 33 11.84 4.10 -7.16
N ALA A 34 11.62 5.28 -7.74
CA ALA A 34 12.70 6.17 -8.13
C ALA A 34 13.34 6.88 -6.93
N ASN A 35 12.93 6.51 -5.70
CA ASN A 35 13.41 7.07 -4.46
C ASN A 35 13.18 8.59 -4.38
N THR A 36 11.98 9.01 -4.78
CA THR A 36 11.47 10.39 -4.67
C THR A 36 10.14 10.39 -3.93
N PHE A 37 9.82 11.50 -3.26
CA PHE A 37 8.52 11.70 -2.63
C PHE A 37 7.83 12.88 -3.33
N ASP A 38 6.75 12.57 -4.05
CA ASP A 38 6.03 13.51 -4.91
C ASP A 38 4.53 13.18 -4.90
N CYS A 39 3.69 14.12 -5.34
CA CYS A 39 2.25 13.92 -5.43
C CYS A 39 1.80 13.88 -6.89
N PHE A 40 0.95 12.90 -7.25
CA PHE A 40 0.52 12.66 -8.62
C PHE A 40 -1.00 12.58 -8.76
N TYR A 41 -1.55 13.43 -9.63
CA TYR A 41 -2.99 13.55 -9.84
C TYR A 41 -3.38 13.12 -11.26
N GLN A 42 -4.60 12.63 -11.42
CA GLN A 42 -5.12 12.29 -12.76
C GLN A 42 -5.47 13.55 -13.56
N LYS A 43 -5.98 14.58 -12.87
CA LYS A 43 -6.44 15.83 -13.45
C LYS A 43 -5.56 16.99 -13.00
N TRP A 44 -5.39 17.98 -13.87
CA TRP A 44 -4.54 19.14 -13.55
C TRP A 44 -5.26 20.09 -12.59
N GLU A 45 -6.59 20.11 -12.62
CA GLU A 45 -7.43 20.91 -11.73
C GLU A 45 -7.22 20.49 -10.27
N ASP A 46 -7.21 19.18 -10.00
CA ASP A 46 -6.95 18.63 -8.66
C ASP A 46 -5.52 18.99 -8.21
N ALA A 47 -4.53 18.79 -9.10
CA ALA A 47 -3.15 19.16 -8.80
C ALA A 47 -3.01 20.67 -8.52
N CYS A 48 -3.73 21.50 -9.25
CA CYS A 48 -3.71 22.95 -9.10
C CYS A 48 -4.32 23.38 -7.77
N ALA A 49 -5.49 22.81 -7.43
CA ALA A 49 -6.22 23.11 -6.21
C ALA A 49 -5.40 22.72 -4.97
N ASP A 50 -4.66 21.61 -5.04
CA ASP A 50 -3.82 21.16 -3.94
C ASP A 50 -2.49 21.91 -3.87
N ALA A 51 -1.89 22.29 -5.01
CA ALA A 51 -0.59 22.97 -5.06
C ALA A 51 -0.49 24.22 -4.16
N VAL A 52 -1.59 24.92 -3.90
CA VAL A 52 -1.63 26.08 -2.99
C VAL A 52 -1.18 25.74 -1.57
N LYS A 53 -1.50 24.53 -1.10
CA LYS A 53 -1.22 24.07 0.26
C LYS A 53 0.27 23.84 0.50
N ILE A 54 1.08 23.74 -0.56
CA ILE A 54 2.53 23.48 -0.44
C ILE A 54 3.20 24.57 0.38
N GLY A 55 2.85 25.84 0.13
CA GLY A 55 3.42 26.97 0.83
C GLY A 55 3.26 26.83 2.35
N GLU A 56 2.03 26.54 2.79
CA GLU A 56 1.70 26.34 4.20
C GLU A 56 2.41 25.11 4.79
N VAL A 57 2.39 23.98 4.07
CA VAL A 57 3.01 22.73 4.53
C VAL A 57 4.52 22.87 4.68
N SER A 58 5.18 23.58 3.78
CA SER A 58 6.64 23.82 3.82
C SER A 58 7.05 24.96 4.75
N GLY A 59 6.09 25.70 5.34
CA GLY A 59 6.37 26.82 6.24
C GLY A 59 6.71 28.15 5.55
N ASN A 60 6.33 28.30 4.28
CA ASN A 60 6.37 29.61 3.61
C ASN A 60 5.24 30.50 4.14
N ALA A 61 5.42 31.83 4.05
CA ALA A 61 4.36 32.77 4.41
C ALA A 61 3.08 32.48 3.59
N PRO A 62 1.90 32.39 4.23
CA PRO A 62 0.66 32.04 3.55
C PRO A 62 0.34 33.01 2.43
N TYR A 63 -0.39 32.48 1.45
CA TYR A 63 -0.63 33.11 0.16
C TYR A 63 -1.97 33.86 0.11
N ASP A 64 -2.13 34.69 -0.92
CA ASP A 64 -3.40 35.30 -1.33
C ASP A 64 -4.08 34.38 -2.36
N ASP A 65 -5.23 33.79 -2.00
CA ASP A 65 -5.97 32.77 -2.77
C ASP A 65 -6.40 33.21 -4.20
N SER A 66 -6.16 34.46 -4.58
CA SER A 66 -6.64 35.08 -5.82
C SER A 66 -5.99 34.59 -7.12
N TYR A 67 -4.86 33.90 -7.06
CA TYR A 67 -4.19 33.45 -8.29
C TYR A 67 -4.69 32.09 -8.75
N THR A 68 -4.55 31.83 -10.05
CA THR A 68 -4.99 30.60 -10.73
C THR A 68 -3.81 29.94 -11.43
N CYS A 69 -3.88 28.62 -11.66
CA CYS A 69 -2.83 27.95 -12.43
C CYS A 69 -2.75 28.51 -13.84
N GLN A 70 -1.54 28.79 -14.29
CA GLN A 70 -1.28 29.32 -15.62
C GLN A 70 -0.69 28.21 -16.50
N PRO A 71 -1.26 27.93 -17.69
CA PRO A 71 -0.68 26.97 -18.61
C PRO A 71 0.70 27.47 -19.10
N VAL A 72 1.66 26.55 -19.20
CA VAL A 72 3.03 26.84 -19.68
C VAL A 72 3.23 26.39 -21.14
N GLY A 73 2.31 25.58 -21.65
CA GLY A 73 2.46 24.83 -22.91
C GLY A 73 2.79 23.35 -22.65
N ASN A 74 2.57 22.49 -23.65
CA ASN A 74 2.83 21.04 -23.58
C ASN A 74 2.05 20.24 -22.52
N GLY A 75 1.01 20.84 -21.93
CA GLY A 75 0.18 20.22 -20.88
C GLY A 75 0.64 20.54 -19.45
N ASP A 76 1.71 21.32 -19.28
CA ASP A 76 2.21 21.74 -17.98
C ASP A 76 1.55 23.02 -17.48
N TYR A 77 1.55 23.20 -16.16
CA TYR A 77 0.98 24.36 -15.48
C TYR A 77 1.97 24.95 -14.48
N THR A 78 1.84 26.24 -14.19
CA THR A 78 2.55 26.89 -13.09
C THR A 78 1.57 27.37 -12.04
N ARG A 79 1.96 27.22 -10.77
CA ARG A 79 1.21 27.71 -9.62
C ARG A 79 2.13 28.47 -8.69
N GLN A 80 1.77 29.69 -8.33
CA GLN A 80 2.42 30.43 -7.25
C GLN A 80 1.92 29.89 -5.89
N ILE A 81 2.85 29.71 -4.96
CA ILE A 81 2.65 29.02 -3.67
C ILE A 81 3.09 29.86 -2.47
N GLY A 82 3.28 31.16 -2.67
CA GLY A 82 3.69 32.12 -1.63
C GLY A 82 3.53 33.56 -2.12
N SER A 83 3.66 34.52 -1.21
CA SER A 83 3.44 35.95 -1.51
C SER A 83 4.38 36.53 -2.58
N ASP A 84 5.58 35.98 -2.72
CA ASP A 84 6.52 36.32 -3.80
C ASP A 84 6.18 35.55 -5.09
N VAL A 85 6.06 36.27 -6.21
CA VAL A 85 5.83 35.71 -7.56
C VAL A 85 6.95 34.77 -8.01
N ALA A 86 8.15 34.91 -7.43
CA ALA A 86 9.25 33.97 -7.65
C ALA A 86 8.99 32.59 -7.02
N ASN A 87 8.15 32.51 -5.99
CA ASN A 87 7.78 31.26 -5.34
C ASN A 87 6.67 30.54 -6.11
N LYS A 88 7.03 30.06 -7.30
CA LYS A 88 6.17 29.26 -8.17
C LYS A 88 6.71 27.85 -8.33
N ILE A 89 5.79 26.90 -8.40
CA ILE A 89 6.09 25.53 -8.80
C ILE A 89 5.56 25.25 -10.20
N THR A 90 6.19 24.28 -10.86
CA THR A 90 5.73 23.75 -12.14
C THR A 90 5.06 22.40 -11.89
N ILE A 91 3.81 22.27 -12.29
CA ILE A 91 3.05 21.03 -12.30
C ILE A 91 3.31 20.36 -13.64
N ASN A 92 4.03 19.23 -13.62
CA ASN A 92 4.52 18.56 -14.83
C ASN A 92 3.61 17.39 -15.22
N TYR A 93 3.23 17.29 -16.49
CA TYR A 93 2.51 16.13 -17.01
C TYR A 93 3.49 15.04 -17.41
N GLN A 94 3.64 14.01 -16.57
CA GLN A 94 4.66 12.99 -16.73
C GLN A 94 4.20 11.58 -16.34
N ALA A 95 5.02 10.57 -16.61
CA ALA A 95 4.79 9.23 -16.08
C ALA A 95 4.90 9.26 -14.55
N ALA A 96 3.89 8.69 -13.87
CA ALA A 96 3.96 8.48 -12.42
C ALA A 96 4.75 7.19 -12.16
N PRO A 97 5.84 7.24 -11.38
CA PRO A 97 6.55 6.05 -10.97
C PRO A 97 5.68 5.18 -10.05
N ARG A 98 5.99 3.89 -9.97
CA ARG A 98 5.33 2.98 -9.02
C ARG A 98 5.65 3.40 -7.59
N GLN A 99 4.68 3.22 -6.69
CA GLN A 99 4.90 3.37 -5.25
C GLN A 99 5.82 2.27 -4.76
N THR A 100 6.80 2.62 -3.93
CA THR A 100 7.71 1.63 -3.37
C THR A 100 6.93 0.57 -2.59
N PRO A 101 7.26 -0.73 -2.71
CA PRO A 101 6.67 -1.77 -1.86
C PRO A 101 7.21 -1.74 -0.42
N LEU A 102 8.16 -0.85 -0.11
CA LEU A 102 8.65 -0.65 1.25
C LEU A 102 7.63 0.14 2.07
N ILE A 103 7.18 -0.44 3.17
CA ILE A 103 6.20 0.18 4.05
C ILE A 103 6.92 0.96 5.15
N GLU A 104 6.45 2.17 5.44
CA GLU A 104 7.05 3.00 6.47
C GLU A 104 6.65 2.49 7.87
N VAL A 105 7.63 2.02 8.63
CA VAL A 105 7.47 1.60 10.02
C VAL A 105 8.35 2.53 10.87
N ASN A 106 7.73 3.31 11.76
CA ASN A 106 8.43 4.30 12.60
C ASN A 106 9.34 5.25 11.78
N GLY A 107 8.89 5.70 10.61
CA GLY A 107 9.66 6.59 9.73
C GLY A 107 10.72 5.91 8.86
N MET A 108 10.89 4.59 8.99
CA MET A 108 11.90 3.82 8.27
C MET A 108 11.26 2.93 7.18
N PRO A 109 11.80 2.94 5.95
CA PRO A 109 11.32 2.05 4.89
C PRO A 109 11.65 0.60 5.24
N THR A 110 10.62 -0.23 5.36
CA THR A 110 10.72 -1.62 5.81
C THR A 110 10.21 -2.56 4.74
N GLU A 111 10.99 -3.59 4.43
CA GLU A 111 10.58 -4.64 3.52
C GLU A 111 9.62 -5.61 4.23
N VAL A 112 8.62 -6.05 3.48
CA VAL A 112 7.71 -7.12 3.91
C VAL A 112 8.40 -8.48 3.74
N ASN A 113 8.36 -9.29 4.78
CA ASN A 113 9.00 -10.59 4.84
C ASN A 113 8.10 -11.62 5.55
N GLY A 114 6.97 -11.94 4.92
CA GLY A 114 5.94 -12.81 5.45
C GLY A 114 6.36 -14.28 5.63
N PRO A 115 5.48 -15.10 6.22
CA PRO A 115 5.80 -16.47 6.64
C PRO A 115 6.14 -17.42 5.49
N TYR A 116 5.64 -17.17 4.28
CA TYR A 116 5.86 -18.03 3.12
C TYR A 116 7.14 -17.71 2.33
N ARG A 117 8.01 -16.83 2.83
CA ARG A 117 9.26 -16.38 2.19
C ARG A 117 10.23 -17.50 1.76
N ASN A 118 10.13 -18.70 2.33
CA ASN A 118 10.97 -19.85 1.99
C ASN A 118 10.35 -20.76 0.91
N LEU A 119 9.12 -20.48 0.46
CA LEU A 119 8.49 -21.24 -0.62
C LEU A 119 9.06 -20.83 -1.98
N PRO A 120 9.16 -21.76 -2.95
CA PRO A 120 9.52 -21.43 -4.33
C PRO A 120 8.61 -20.34 -4.90
N GLU A 121 9.22 -19.29 -5.44
CA GLU A 121 8.48 -18.21 -6.09
C GLU A 121 7.70 -18.73 -7.31
N PRO A 122 6.52 -18.15 -7.62
CA PRO A 122 5.74 -18.54 -8.78
C PRO A 122 6.50 -18.28 -10.08
N GLN A 123 6.11 -18.99 -11.14
CA GLN A 123 6.74 -18.87 -12.46
C GLN A 123 6.69 -17.44 -13.03
N VAL A 124 5.70 -16.66 -12.59
CA VAL A 124 5.55 -15.25 -12.93
C VAL A 124 5.41 -14.47 -11.63
N VAL A 125 6.39 -13.63 -11.35
CA VAL A 125 6.40 -12.69 -10.22
C VAL A 125 6.32 -11.27 -10.78
N GLY A 126 5.39 -10.46 -10.29
CA GLY A 126 5.31 -9.06 -10.71
C GLY A 126 4.26 -8.22 -9.99
N PRO A 127 4.35 -6.88 -10.10
CA PRO A 127 3.39 -5.97 -9.47
C PRO A 127 1.97 -6.15 -10.03
N GLY A 128 0.96 -6.09 -9.18
CA GLY A 128 -0.45 -6.19 -9.58
C GLY A 128 -0.91 -7.57 -10.02
N ILE A 129 -0.09 -8.60 -9.78
CA ILE A 129 -0.39 -10.00 -10.09
C ILE A 129 -1.02 -10.67 -8.85
N ASP A 130 -2.02 -11.53 -9.06
CA ASP A 130 -2.67 -12.33 -8.01
C ASP A 130 -1.88 -13.59 -7.60
N PHE A 131 -2.33 -14.26 -6.53
CA PHE A 131 -1.75 -15.53 -6.06
C PHE A 131 -2.28 -16.77 -6.79
N TYR A 132 -3.02 -16.62 -7.90
CA TYR A 132 -3.51 -17.75 -8.71
C TYR A 132 -2.54 -18.12 -9.83
N LYS A 133 -1.23 -17.96 -9.60
CA LYS A 133 -0.17 -18.35 -10.52
C LYS A 133 0.39 -19.72 -10.18
N LYS A 134 1.01 -20.36 -11.18
CA LYS A 134 1.65 -21.66 -10.99
C LYS A 134 2.99 -21.49 -10.27
N THR A 135 3.26 -22.38 -9.33
CA THR A 135 4.54 -22.52 -8.62
C THR A 135 4.87 -24.01 -8.42
N LEU A 136 6.09 -24.31 -7.99
CA LEU A 136 6.52 -25.67 -7.67
C LEU A 136 6.26 -25.96 -6.19
N ASP A 137 5.69 -27.13 -5.90
CA ASP A 137 5.66 -27.68 -4.54
C ASP A 137 7.03 -28.27 -4.14
N LYS A 138 7.13 -28.79 -2.91
CA LYS A 138 8.36 -29.43 -2.41
C LYS A 138 8.83 -30.65 -3.22
N ASN A 139 7.96 -31.23 -4.04
CA ASN A 139 8.25 -32.39 -4.89
C ASN A 139 8.58 -31.97 -6.35
N GLY A 140 8.63 -30.66 -6.63
CA GLY A 140 8.84 -30.15 -7.98
C GLY A 140 7.62 -30.28 -8.90
N LYS A 141 6.41 -30.48 -8.35
CA LYS A 141 5.17 -30.51 -9.12
C LYS A 141 4.58 -29.10 -9.23
N LEU A 142 4.07 -28.75 -10.41
CA LEU A 142 3.34 -27.50 -10.60
C LEU A 142 1.98 -27.55 -9.89
N VAL A 143 1.75 -26.55 -9.04
CA VAL A 143 0.52 -26.33 -8.26
C VAL A 143 0.10 -24.87 -8.33
N ASP A 144 -1.13 -24.56 -7.95
CA ASP A 144 -1.57 -23.18 -7.76
C ASP A 144 -0.94 -22.60 -6.49
N GLN A 145 -0.35 -21.41 -6.60
CA GLN A 145 0.37 -20.75 -5.51
C GLN A 145 -0.53 -20.49 -4.30
N HIS A 146 -1.73 -19.98 -4.53
CA HIS A 146 -2.75 -19.79 -3.50
C HIS A 146 -2.99 -21.09 -2.70
N ASP A 147 -3.16 -22.21 -3.41
CA ASP A 147 -3.45 -23.50 -2.77
C ASP A 147 -2.22 -24.06 -2.04
N LEU A 148 -1.02 -23.84 -2.57
CA LEU A 148 0.23 -24.18 -1.88
C LEU A 148 0.38 -23.42 -0.57
N ILE A 149 0.11 -22.10 -0.58
CA ILE A 149 0.19 -21.27 0.62
C ILE A 149 -0.78 -21.77 1.70
N LEU A 150 -2.04 -22.04 1.35
CA LEU A 150 -3.02 -22.61 2.28
C LEU A 150 -2.61 -23.99 2.77
N GLN A 151 -2.05 -24.85 1.90
CA GLN A 151 -1.59 -26.18 2.30
C GLN A 151 -0.42 -26.11 3.27
N VAL A 152 0.57 -25.26 3.01
CA VAL A 152 1.74 -25.07 3.89
C VAL A 152 1.32 -24.53 5.25
N ASN A 153 0.39 -23.57 5.28
CA ASN A 153 -0.21 -23.11 6.53
C ASN A 153 -0.89 -24.28 7.26
N ARG A 154 -1.69 -25.08 6.55
CA ARG A 154 -2.39 -26.24 7.15
C ARG A 154 -1.43 -27.27 7.73
N ASP A 155 -0.34 -27.57 7.01
CA ASP A 155 0.68 -28.53 7.42
C ASP A 155 1.45 -28.04 8.66
N ALA A 156 1.76 -26.75 8.72
CA ALA A 156 2.43 -26.12 9.87
C ALA A 156 1.59 -26.17 11.17
N HIS A 157 0.27 -26.28 11.07
CA HIS A 157 -0.66 -26.23 12.20
C HIS A 157 -1.49 -27.51 12.37
N GLY A 158 -0.92 -28.67 12.03
CA GLY A 158 -1.50 -29.97 12.38
C GLY A 158 -2.85 -30.25 11.71
N GLY A 159 -3.07 -29.73 10.51
CA GLY A 159 -4.28 -30.00 9.72
C GLY A 159 -5.34 -28.89 9.76
N LYS A 160 -5.13 -27.81 10.53
CA LYS A 160 -6.02 -26.64 10.59
C LYS A 160 -5.38 -25.44 9.91
N VAL A 161 -6.19 -24.51 9.41
CA VAL A 161 -5.69 -23.25 8.87
C VAL A 161 -5.68 -22.21 9.98
N HIS A 162 -4.53 -21.56 10.19
CA HIS A 162 -4.34 -20.50 11.16
C HIS A 162 -4.09 -19.15 10.48
N SER A 163 -4.55 -18.07 11.09
CA SER A 163 -4.26 -16.72 10.64
C SER A 163 -2.84 -16.30 11.01
N ASP A 164 -2.08 -15.83 10.04
CA ASP A 164 -0.74 -15.26 10.26
C ASP A 164 -0.80 -13.91 11.01
N LEU A 165 -1.98 -13.30 11.07
CA LEU A 165 -2.25 -12.08 11.84
C LEU A 165 -3.20 -12.33 13.02
N ALA A 166 -3.25 -13.56 13.55
CA ALA A 166 -4.03 -13.89 14.74
C ALA A 166 -3.85 -12.84 15.86
N GLY A 167 -4.97 -12.36 16.43
CA GLY A 167 -4.95 -11.32 17.47
C GLY A 167 -4.87 -9.88 16.95
N PHE A 168 -4.66 -9.65 15.65
CA PHE A 168 -4.65 -8.31 15.06
C PHE A 168 -6.01 -7.63 15.27
N LYS A 169 -5.99 -6.36 15.68
CA LYS A 169 -7.20 -5.58 15.97
C LYS A 169 -7.50 -4.60 14.86
N PHE A 170 -8.74 -4.56 14.41
CA PHE A 170 -9.15 -3.70 13.30
C PHE A 170 -10.60 -3.22 13.44
N PRO A 171 -10.94 -2.05 12.91
CA PRO A 171 -12.31 -1.57 12.88
C PRO A 171 -13.15 -2.45 11.93
N CYS A 172 -14.36 -2.78 12.35
CA CYS A 172 -15.29 -3.60 11.58
C CYS A 172 -16.73 -3.32 12.00
N ASP A 173 -17.69 -3.95 11.32
CA ASP A 173 -19.08 -3.95 11.78
C ASP A 173 -19.42 -5.22 12.58
N ASP A 174 -20.26 -5.08 13.61
CA ASP A 174 -20.88 -6.18 14.34
C ASP A 174 -21.99 -6.86 13.50
N GLU A 175 -22.63 -7.89 14.05
CA GLU A 175 -23.72 -8.63 13.38
C GLU A 175 -24.93 -7.75 13.02
N ASN A 176 -25.07 -6.59 13.66
CA ASN A 176 -26.13 -5.61 13.43
C ASN A 176 -25.67 -4.43 12.56
N GLY A 177 -24.46 -4.48 11.99
CA GLY A 177 -23.91 -3.41 11.16
C GLY A 177 -23.39 -2.20 11.94
N LYS A 178 -23.13 -2.33 13.25
CA LYS A 178 -22.60 -1.22 14.06
C LYS A 178 -21.08 -1.24 14.09
N PRO A 179 -20.41 -0.08 13.97
CA PRO A 179 -18.96 0.01 14.10
C PRO A 179 -18.47 -0.52 15.46
N THR A 180 -17.50 -1.42 15.41
CA THR A 180 -16.85 -2.05 16.56
C THR A 180 -15.39 -2.38 16.24
N THR A 181 -14.68 -2.97 17.21
CA THR A 181 -13.33 -3.49 17.02
C THR A 181 -13.37 -5.00 16.93
N CYS A 182 -12.93 -5.55 15.81
CA CYS A 182 -12.71 -6.97 15.61
C CYS A 182 -11.31 -7.36 16.05
N THR A 183 -11.18 -8.62 16.45
CA THR A 183 -9.90 -9.30 16.64
C THR A 183 -9.84 -10.44 15.62
N GLU A 184 -8.74 -10.50 14.88
CA GLU A 184 -8.49 -11.57 13.93
C GLU A 184 -8.41 -12.92 14.66
N PRO A 185 -9.23 -13.93 14.28
CA PRO A 185 -9.23 -15.23 14.92
C PRO A 185 -7.95 -16.01 14.63
N ASP A 186 -7.54 -16.86 15.58
CA ASP A 186 -6.39 -17.75 15.42
C ASP A 186 -6.67 -18.86 14.40
N VAL A 187 -7.79 -19.56 14.54
CA VAL A 187 -8.19 -20.66 13.64
C VAL A 187 -9.23 -20.15 12.65
N LEU A 188 -9.04 -20.46 11.37
CA LEU A 188 -9.90 -20.07 10.26
C LEU A 188 -10.70 -21.26 9.73
N ASP A 189 -11.90 -20.98 9.21
CA ASP A 189 -12.75 -22.00 8.59
C ASP A 189 -12.21 -22.37 7.20
N ASP A 190 -12.23 -23.67 6.92
CA ASP A 190 -11.71 -24.27 5.68
C ASP A 190 -12.64 -25.36 5.07
N PRO A 191 -13.86 -24.99 4.65
CA PRO A 191 -14.52 -25.64 3.49
C PRO A 191 -15.06 -24.62 2.44
N PRO A 192 -15.48 -25.06 1.24
CA PRO A 192 -16.01 -24.16 0.19
C PRO A 192 -17.31 -23.45 0.61
N GLY A 193 -17.27 -22.12 0.75
CA GLY A 193 -18.41 -21.25 1.08
C GLY A 193 -18.03 -19.76 1.23
N TYR A 194 -18.96 -18.92 1.69
CA TYR A 194 -18.79 -17.47 1.95
C TYR A 194 -18.91 -17.03 3.45
N PRO A 195 -18.31 -17.73 4.45
CA PRO A 195 -18.33 -17.27 5.85
C PRO A 195 -17.22 -16.24 6.16
N PRO A 196 -17.43 -15.31 7.12
CA PRO A 196 -16.47 -14.25 7.46
C PRO A 196 -15.12 -14.75 8.02
N ALA A 197 -15.09 -15.95 8.60
CA ALA A 197 -13.89 -16.59 9.13
C ALA A 197 -13.14 -17.46 8.11
N LYS A 198 -13.55 -17.45 6.84
CA LYS A 198 -12.89 -18.23 5.79
C LYS A 198 -11.47 -17.72 5.54
N ALA A 199 -10.53 -18.65 5.46
CA ALA A 199 -9.15 -18.37 5.10
C ALA A 199 -9.00 -17.77 3.70
N GLN A 200 -8.15 -16.76 3.58
CA GLN A 200 -7.79 -16.08 2.34
C GLN A 200 -6.28 -15.87 2.31
N VAL A 201 -5.70 -15.96 1.11
CA VAL A 201 -4.33 -15.50 0.89
C VAL A 201 -4.35 -14.00 0.58
N HIS A 202 -3.71 -13.23 1.45
CA HIS A 202 -3.65 -11.78 1.46
C HIS A 202 -2.30 -11.27 0.95
N HIS A 203 -2.35 -10.15 0.23
CA HIS A 203 -1.19 -9.39 -0.22
C HIS A 203 -0.89 -8.29 0.82
N ILE A 204 0.16 -8.48 1.63
CA ILE A 204 0.54 -7.52 2.68
C ILE A 204 0.81 -6.14 2.07
N VAL A 205 1.63 -6.07 1.02
CA VAL A 205 1.61 -4.93 0.09
C VAL A 205 0.53 -5.23 -0.95
N PRO A 206 -0.60 -4.50 -0.99
CA PRO A 206 -1.71 -4.80 -1.88
C PRO A 206 -1.30 -4.79 -3.36
N MET A 207 -1.93 -5.63 -4.17
CA MET A 207 -1.68 -5.69 -5.62
C MET A 207 -1.79 -4.32 -6.30
N LYS A 208 -2.67 -3.45 -5.81
CA LYS A 208 -2.85 -2.09 -6.31
C LYS A 208 -2.81 -1.11 -5.16
N ASP A 209 -2.22 0.04 -5.39
CA ASP A 209 -2.35 1.18 -4.47
C ASP A 209 -3.75 1.82 -4.58
N GLN A 210 -4.03 2.80 -3.72
CA GLN A 210 -5.31 3.54 -3.74
C GLN A 210 -5.56 4.31 -5.04
N ARG A 211 -4.51 4.52 -5.86
CA ARG A 211 -4.59 5.16 -7.17
C ARG A 211 -4.91 4.15 -8.28
N CYS A 212 -5.18 2.90 -7.90
CA CYS A 212 -5.42 1.73 -8.74
C CYS A 212 -4.24 1.33 -9.63
N CYS A 213 -3.02 1.79 -9.31
CA CYS A 213 -1.81 1.42 -10.02
C CYS A 213 -1.25 0.10 -9.47
N PRO A 214 -0.65 -0.78 -10.29
CA PRO A 214 0.06 -1.95 -9.80
C PRO A 214 1.10 -1.58 -8.73
N TRP A 215 1.07 -2.26 -7.59
CA TRP A 215 1.90 -1.94 -6.43
C TRP A 215 2.62 -3.16 -5.88
N GLY A 216 2.01 -3.94 -5.01
CA GLY A 216 2.58 -5.17 -4.46
C GLY A 216 2.67 -6.30 -5.47
N THR A 217 3.57 -7.26 -5.21
CA THR A 217 3.79 -8.43 -6.06
C THR A 217 3.17 -9.69 -5.47
N ASN A 218 2.89 -10.69 -6.30
CA ASN A 218 2.53 -12.03 -5.84
C ASN A 218 3.74 -12.86 -5.34
N SER A 219 4.82 -12.24 -4.86
CA SER A 219 5.91 -12.99 -4.23
C SER A 219 5.43 -13.66 -2.93
N ASN A 220 5.92 -14.85 -2.61
CA ASN A 220 5.53 -15.55 -1.38
C ASN A 220 5.91 -14.78 -0.11
N LYS A 221 6.95 -13.93 -0.15
CA LYS A 221 7.29 -13.05 0.99
C LYS A 221 6.21 -11.98 1.25
N ASN A 222 5.37 -11.68 0.25
CA ASN A 222 4.30 -10.70 0.36
C ASN A 222 2.94 -11.36 0.72
N ALA A 223 2.94 -12.66 1.02
CA ALA A 223 1.73 -13.41 1.33
C ALA A 223 1.52 -13.55 2.85
N ALA A 224 0.27 -13.49 3.25
CA ALA A 224 -0.23 -13.88 4.58
C ALA A 224 -1.55 -14.66 4.41
N VAL A 225 -1.86 -15.58 5.31
CA VAL A 225 -3.18 -16.21 5.42
C VAL A 225 -3.95 -15.52 6.52
N ILE A 226 -5.12 -14.98 6.19
CA ILE A 226 -5.98 -14.24 7.13
C ILE A 226 -7.45 -14.51 6.85
N SER A 227 -8.33 -14.07 7.75
CA SER A 227 -9.77 -14.16 7.56
C SER A 227 -10.25 -13.28 6.39
N THR A 228 -11.35 -13.69 5.77
CA THR A 228 -12.03 -12.90 4.73
C THR A 228 -12.45 -11.52 5.27
N LYS A 229 -12.83 -11.44 6.56
CA LYS A 229 -13.22 -10.19 7.20
C LYS A 229 -12.04 -9.20 7.28
N LEU A 230 -10.87 -9.65 7.73
CA LEU A 230 -9.66 -8.82 7.77
C LEU A 230 -9.15 -8.47 6.36
N ASN A 231 -9.15 -9.43 5.44
CA ASN A 231 -8.73 -9.18 4.05
C ASN A 231 -9.59 -8.10 3.38
N ARG A 232 -10.90 -8.06 3.67
CA ARG A 232 -11.79 -7.00 3.17
C ARG A 232 -11.47 -5.64 3.79
N PHE A 233 -11.07 -5.60 5.06
CA PHE A 233 -10.62 -4.36 5.70
C PHE A 233 -9.38 -3.80 5.00
N PHE A 234 -8.39 -4.64 4.66
CA PHE A 234 -7.19 -4.18 3.97
C PHE A 234 -7.39 -3.85 2.48
N TRP A 235 -8.44 -4.36 1.82
CA TRP A 235 -8.65 -4.21 0.37
C TRP A 235 -8.56 -2.75 -0.16
N TYR A 236 -9.00 -1.77 0.62
CA TYR A 236 -9.01 -0.35 0.24
C TYR A 236 -7.98 0.50 0.98
N ASN A 237 -7.12 -0.11 1.78
CA ASN A 237 -6.19 0.59 2.65
C ASN A 237 -4.74 0.28 2.28
N ASP A 238 -3.87 1.26 2.51
CA ASP A 238 -2.44 0.97 2.54
C ASP A 238 -2.16 0.12 3.79
N PRO A 239 -1.19 -0.81 3.75
CA PRO A 239 -0.90 -1.67 4.87
C PRO A 239 -0.42 -0.84 6.07
N PRO A 240 -1.06 -0.98 7.25
CA PRO A 240 -0.61 -0.29 8.44
C PRO A 240 0.76 -0.82 8.89
N ALA A 241 1.54 0.05 9.53
CA ALA A 241 2.84 -0.33 10.07
C ALA A 241 2.76 -1.55 11.02
N ASP A 242 1.70 -1.62 11.82
CA ASP A 242 1.49 -2.72 12.78
C ASP A 242 1.30 -4.08 12.09
N GLU A 243 0.69 -4.12 10.91
CA GLU A 243 0.58 -5.34 10.11
C GLU A 243 1.99 -5.81 9.70
N VAL A 244 2.80 -4.90 9.15
CA VAL A 244 4.16 -5.22 8.68
C VAL A 244 5.07 -5.63 9.84
N VAL A 245 4.94 -4.98 11.00
CA VAL A 245 5.67 -5.37 12.21
C VAL A 245 5.28 -6.78 12.65
N GLN A 246 3.99 -7.08 12.75
CA GLN A 246 3.52 -8.40 13.19
C GLN A 246 3.92 -9.49 12.20
N ILE A 247 3.70 -9.29 10.90
CA ILE A 247 3.94 -10.32 9.89
C ILE A 247 5.43 -10.65 9.74
N ASN A 248 6.31 -9.65 9.89
CA ASN A 248 7.76 -9.84 9.85
C ASN A 248 8.29 -10.63 11.07
N GLN A 249 7.51 -10.71 12.14
CA GLN A 249 7.84 -11.52 13.32
C GLN A 249 7.37 -12.97 13.21
N VAL A 250 6.48 -13.29 12.25
CA VAL A 250 6.00 -14.65 12.05
C VAL A 250 7.15 -15.54 11.52
N PRO A 251 7.44 -16.68 12.19
CA PRO A 251 8.45 -17.62 11.71
C PRO A 251 8.19 -18.06 10.27
N ALA A 252 9.25 -18.33 9.52
CA ALA A 252 9.09 -18.83 8.16
C ALA A 252 8.52 -20.24 8.23
N TYR A 253 7.50 -20.53 7.42
CA TYR A 253 7.05 -21.89 7.23
C TYR A 253 7.99 -22.65 6.30
N THR A 254 8.15 -23.94 6.60
CA THR A 254 8.93 -24.87 5.80
C THR A 254 8.01 -25.62 4.82
N PRO A 255 8.40 -25.76 3.54
CA PRO A 255 7.67 -26.55 2.55
C PRO A 255 7.48 -28.03 2.92
#